data_AF-A0A9E5M4M5-F1
#
_entry.id   AF-A0A9E5M4M5-F1
#
_cell.length_a   1.000
_cell.length_b   1.000
_cell.length_c   1.000
_cell.angle_alpha   90.00
_cell.angle_beta   90.00
_cell.angle_gamma   90.00
#
_symmetry.space_group_name_H-M   'P 1'
#
loop_
_entity.id
_entity.type
_entity.pdbx_description
1 polymer ?
#
loop_
_entity_poly.entity_id
_entity_poly.type
_entity_poly.pdbx_seq_one_letter_code
_entity_poly.pdbx_strand_id
1 'polypeptide(L)'
;MTNSNHEFWSRAGEEFQQNLAKSWGQAMQTFQTMDLGGILPGAEKAATPLTFSQEKLKAIQAAYLEEATALWNHGLEAKHEIKDRRFSSDAWTGNPMAAFTAGAYLLNAKTMMGLAEAVEADEHTQNKIKFAVEQWVAASAPSNFLAFNAEAQKKAIETKGESLAKGIQNLLHDMQQGHLSMTDESKFVVGENVATTEGAVVFENEYFQLIE
;
A
#
# COMPACT_ATOMS: atom_id res chain seq x y z
N MET A 1 21.93 -45.15 -11.64
CA MET A 1 21.87 -43.82 -12.30
C MET A 1 21.12 -42.83 -11.40
N THR A 2 21.67 -42.48 -10.22
CA THR A 2 20.92 -41.68 -9.20
C THR A 2 21.73 -40.57 -8.51
N ASN A 3 23.01 -40.35 -8.85
CA ASN A 3 23.82 -39.28 -8.24
C ASN A 3 23.78 -37.93 -8.98
N SER A 4 23.19 -37.84 -10.17
CA SER A 4 23.22 -36.62 -10.99
C SER A 4 22.18 -35.55 -10.60
N ASN A 5 21.10 -35.94 -9.90
CA ASN A 5 20.02 -35.00 -9.58
C ASN A 5 20.35 -34.12 -8.36
N HIS A 6 21.04 -34.65 -7.36
CA HIS A 6 21.37 -33.88 -6.15
C HIS A 6 22.43 -32.79 -6.42
N GLU A 7 23.43 -33.09 -7.25
CA GLU A 7 24.42 -32.10 -7.69
C GLU A 7 23.79 -31.01 -8.57
N PHE A 8 22.84 -31.37 -9.44
CA PHE A 8 22.10 -30.39 -10.25
C PHE A 8 21.31 -29.41 -9.39
N TRP A 9 20.54 -29.88 -8.40
CA TRP A 9 19.75 -29.02 -7.52
C TRP A 9 20.61 -28.19 -6.58
N SER A 10 21.73 -28.73 -6.08
CA SER A 10 22.68 -27.97 -5.26
C SER A 10 23.35 -26.85 -6.06
N ARG A 11 23.80 -27.16 -7.28
CA ARG A 11 24.46 -26.21 -8.17
C ARG A 11 23.49 -25.15 -8.69
N ALA A 12 22.25 -25.54 -9.02
CA ALA A 12 21.20 -24.61 -9.39
C ALA A 12 20.81 -23.68 -8.23
N GLY A 13 20.78 -24.19 -6.99
CA GLY A 13 20.54 -23.39 -5.78
C GLY A 13 21.67 -22.40 -5.50
N GLU A 14 22.93 -22.83 -5.62
CA GLU A 14 24.10 -21.96 -5.47
C GLU A 14 24.18 -20.91 -6.57
N GLU A 15 23.93 -21.26 -7.83
CA GLU A 15 23.90 -20.32 -8.96
C GLU A 15 22.75 -19.31 -8.79
N PHE A 16 21.58 -19.74 -8.32
CA PHE A 16 20.46 -18.85 -8.03
C PHE A 16 20.77 -17.89 -6.88
N GLN A 17 21.35 -18.38 -5.79
CA GLN A 17 21.75 -17.57 -4.65
C GLN A 17 22.85 -16.57 -5.02
N GLN A 18 23.84 -16.98 -5.81
CA GLN A 18 24.91 -16.10 -6.30
C GLN A 18 24.38 -15.05 -7.29
N ASN A 19 23.47 -15.44 -8.18
CA ASN A 19 22.84 -14.51 -9.13
C ASN A 19 21.92 -13.54 -8.42
N LEU A 20 21.21 -13.97 -7.37
CA LEU A 20 20.43 -13.09 -6.50
C LEU A 20 21.33 -12.14 -5.69
N ALA A 21 22.41 -12.64 -5.09
CA ALA A 21 23.33 -11.79 -4.34
C ALA A 21 24.01 -10.76 -5.26
N LYS A 22 24.38 -11.15 -6.48
CA LYS A 22 24.90 -10.24 -7.50
C LYS A 22 23.85 -9.25 -7.98
N SER A 23 22.65 -9.70 -8.33
CA SER A 23 21.58 -8.81 -8.79
C SER A 23 21.14 -7.85 -7.69
N TRP A 24 21.11 -8.31 -6.44
CA TRP A 24 20.82 -7.49 -5.26
C TRP A 24 21.94 -6.49 -4.97
N GLY A 25 23.19 -6.91 -5.04
CA GLY A 25 24.35 -6.03 -4.90
C GLY A 25 24.36 -4.96 -6.00
N GLN A 26 24.08 -5.34 -7.24
CA GLN A 26 24.03 -4.45 -8.39
C GLN A 26 22.81 -3.52 -8.34
N ALA A 27 21.66 -4.00 -7.88
CA ALA A 27 20.47 -3.19 -7.63
C ALA A 27 20.70 -2.18 -6.50
N MET A 28 21.34 -2.58 -5.40
CA MET A 28 21.72 -1.68 -4.30
C MET A 28 22.75 -0.63 -4.75
N GLN A 29 23.73 -1.02 -5.56
CA GLN A 29 24.71 -0.08 -6.12
C GLN A 29 24.04 0.90 -7.09
N THR A 30 23.12 0.41 -7.92
CA THR A 30 22.30 1.24 -8.80
C THR A 30 21.39 2.16 -7.99
N PHE A 31 20.84 1.71 -6.86
CA PHE A 31 20.01 2.53 -5.98
C PHE A 31 20.83 3.60 -5.24
N GLN A 32 22.07 3.31 -4.86
CA GLN A 32 23.00 4.28 -4.26
C GLN A 32 23.47 5.33 -5.27
N THR A 33 23.57 4.98 -6.55
CA THR A 33 23.96 5.91 -7.63
C THR A 33 22.78 6.55 -8.33
N MET A 34 21.55 6.06 -8.09
CA MET A 34 20.33 6.71 -8.53
C MET A 34 20.11 7.92 -7.61
N ASP A 35 20.57 9.07 -8.08
CA ASP A 35 20.16 10.36 -7.53
C ASP A 35 18.64 10.49 -7.70
N LEU A 36 17.90 10.14 -6.65
CA LEU A 36 16.44 10.29 -6.58
C LEU A 36 16.01 11.76 -6.64
N GLY A 37 16.94 12.72 -6.68
CA GLY A 37 16.69 14.15 -6.85
C GLY A 37 16.16 14.55 -8.24
N GLY A 38 16.32 13.71 -9.27
CA GLY A 38 15.94 14.05 -10.65
C GLY A 38 14.51 13.70 -11.08
N ILE A 39 13.74 12.96 -10.26
CA ILE A 39 12.39 12.48 -10.63
C ILE A 39 11.30 13.51 -10.27
N LEU A 40 11.63 14.47 -9.42
CA LEU A 40 10.74 15.55 -9.00
C LEU A 40 11.39 16.90 -9.35
N PRO A 41 10.87 17.66 -10.33
CA PRO A 41 11.37 19.00 -10.62
C PRO A 41 11.22 19.86 -9.35
N GLY A 42 12.36 20.23 -8.73
CA GLY A 42 12.39 21.04 -7.49
C GLY A 42 12.83 20.32 -6.21
N ALA A 43 13.13 19.02 -6.24
CA ALA A 43 13.67 18.30 -5.08
C ALA A 43 15.07 18.79 -4.64
N GLU A 44 15.79 19.46 -5.54
CA GLU A 44 17.14 20.00 -5.33
C GLU A 44 17.19 21.12 -4.28
N LYS A 45 16.05 21.76 -3.98
CA LYS A 45 15.98 22.93 -3.09
C LYS A 45 15.39 22.66 -1.70
N ALA A 46 15.02 21.42 -1.38
CA ALA A 46 14.17 21.15 -0.21
C ALA A 46 14.67 20.08 0.78
N ALA A 47 15.87 19.51 0.62
CA ALA A 47 16.36 18.54 1.59
C ALA A 47 17.23 19.21 2.65
N THR A 48 16.59 19.79 3.67
CA THR A 48 17.27 19.93 4.97
C THR A 48 17.79 18.54 5.34
N PRO A 49 19.09 18.36 5.70
CA PRO A 49 19.60 17.06 6.07
C PRO A 49 18.75 16.46 7.19
N LEU A 50 18.07 15.34 6.92
CA LEU A 50 17.29 14.65 7.92
C LEU A 50 18.25 14.14 9.01
N THR A 51 18.13 14.73 10.19
CA THR A 51 18.84 14.26 11.38
C THR A 51 17.90 13.35 12.16
N PHE A 52 18.42 12.30 12.77
CA PHE A 52 17.63 11.33 13.52
C PHE A 52 18.17 11.20 14.93
N SER A 53 17.25 11.03 15.88
CA SER A 53 17.63 10.69 17.24
C SER A 53 18.26 9.30 17.28
N GLN A 54 19.52 9.23 17.70
CA GLN A 54 20.29 7.97 17.78
C GLN A 54 19.65 6.95 18.75
N GLU A 55 19.04 7.43 19.82
CA GLU A 55 18.33 6.59 20.79
C GLU A 55 17.09 5.96 20.14
N LYS A 56 16.24 6.79 19.51
CA LYS A 56 15.03 6.32 18.82
C LYS A 56 15.38 5.35 17.69
N LEU A 57 16.42 5.63 16.90
CA LEU A 57 16.86 4.74 15.83
C LEU A 57 17.26 3.35 16.35
N LYS A 58 18.03 3.28 17.43
CA LYS A 58 18.41 1.99 18.03
C LYS A 58 17.19 1.24 18.55
N ALA A 59 16.25 1.94 19.19
CA ALA A 59 15.01 1.33 19.66
C ALA A 59 14.16 0.78 18.49
N ILE A 60 14.03 1.54 17.40
CA ILE A 60 13.32 1.11 16.18
C ILE A 60 14.01 -0.12 15.56
N GLN A 61 15.34 -0.12 15.47
CA GLN A 61 16.10 -1.26 14.94
C GLN A 61 15.91 -2.52 15.80
N ALA A 62 15.98 -2.39 17.13
CA ALA A 62 15.78 -3.50 18.04
C ALA A 62 14.35 -4.08 17.93
N ALA A 63 13.33 -3.22 17.95
CA ALA A 63 11.94 -3.62 17.79
C ALA A 63 11.68 -4.29 16.43
N TYR A 64 12.25 -3.75 15.35
CA TYR A 64 12.13 -4.35 14.02
C TYR A 64 12.74 -5.75 13.97
N LEU A 65 13.94 -5.95 14.52
CA LEU A 65 14.58 -7.27 14.52
C LEU A 65 13.79 -8.29 15.35
N GLU A 66 13.28 -7.88 16.51
CA GLU A 66 12.44 -8.72 17.36
C GLU A 66 11.14 -9.13 16.65
N GLU A 67 10.39 -8.16 16.12
CA GLU A 67 9.12 -8.40 15.44
C GLU A 67 9.30 -9.12 14.10
N ALA A 68 10.37 -8.85 13.35
CA ALA A 68 10.71 -9.59 12.13
C ALA A 68 11.06 -11.04 12.43
N THR A 69 11.82 -11.30 13.51
CA THR A 69 12.15 -12.65 13.96
C THR A 69 10.89 -13.39 14.41
N ALA A 70 10.00 -12.72 15.15
CA ALA A 70 8.72 -13.29 15.53
C ALA A 70 7.88 -13.61 14.29
N LEU A 71 7.75 -12.68 13.33
CA LEU A 71 7.02 -12.90 12.09
C LEU A 71 7.60 -14.09 11.29
N TRP A 72 8.93 -14.19 11.19
CA TRP A 72 9.61 -15.28 10.50
C TRP A 72 9.43 -16.64 11.19
N ASN A 73 9.58 -16.69 12.51
CA ASN A 73 9.46 -17.91 13.30
C ASN A 73 8.02 -18.45 13.31
N HIS A 74 7.04 -17.56 13.27
CA HIS A 74 5.63 -17.93 13.11
C HIS A 74 5.33 -18.42 11.68
N GLY A 75 6.20 -18.08 10.73
CA GLY A 75 6.25 -18.64 9.38
C GLY A 75 4.91 -18.64 8.66
N LEU A 76 4.67 -19.70 7.90
CA LEU A 76 3.40 -20.00 7.24
C LEU A 76 2.48 -20.87 8.14
N GLU A 77 2.86 -21.12 9.38
CA GLU A 77 2.15 -22.05 10.27
C GLU A 77 1.12 -21.36 11.17
N ALA A 78 1.29 -20.06 11.47
CA ALA A 78 0.50 -19.39 12.49
C ALA A 78 -0.52 -18.40 11.94
N LYS A 79 -1.76 -18.54 12.41
CA LYS A 79 -2.77 -17.48 12.45
C LYS A 79 -2.21 -16.29 13.21
N HIS A 80 -1.58 -15.34 12.51
CA HIS A 80 -1.20 -14.07 13.09
C HIS A 80 -2.48 -13.31 13.42
N GLU A 81 -2.59 -12.76 14.65
CA GLU A 81 -3.71 -11.89 15.00
C GLU A 81 -3.53 -10.56 14.28
N ILE A 82 -4.09 -10.45 13.08
CA ILE A 82 -4.04 -9.22 12.30
C ILE A 82 -5.13 -8.28 12.81
N LYS A 83 -4.73 -7.23 13.54
CA LYS A 83 -5.67 -6.25 14.13
C LYS A 83 -6.11 -5.16 13.15
N ASP A 84 -5.45 -5.04 12.00
CA ASP A 84 -5.78 -4.04 11.00
C ASP A 84 -7.03 -4.45 10.21
N ARG A 85 -8.04 -3.56 10.20
CA ARG A 85 -9.34 -3.81 9.56
C ARG A 85 -9.23 -4.16 8.08
N ARG A 86 -8.20 -3.68 7.37
CA ARG A 86 -7.97 -3.98 5.93
C ARG A 86 -7.69 -5.46 5.67
N PHE A 87 -7.28 -6.19 6.69
CA PHE A 87 -6.92 -7.61 6.61
C PHE A 87 -7.81 -8.48 7.53
N SER A 88 -9.01 -7.99 7.85
CA SER A 88 -9.89 -8.63 8.85
C SER A 88 -10.70 -9.82 8.34
N SER A 89 -10.78 -10.03 7.02
CA SER A 89 -11.54 -11.14 6.46
C SER A 89 -10.82 -12.49 6.60
N ASP A 90 -11.60 -13.57 6.58
CA ASP A 90 -11.07 -14.94 6.61
C ASP A 90 -10.15 -15.27 5.43
N ALA A 91 -10.21 -14.50 4.34
CA ALA A 91 -9.32 -14.70 3.19
C ALA A 91 -7.85 -14.40 3.55
N TRP A 92 -7.61 -13.45 4.44
CA TRP A 92 -6.27 -13.09 4.91
C TRP A 92 -5.74 -14.09 5.92
N THR A 93 -6.54 -14.50 6.90
CA THR A 93 -6.12 -15.42 7.97
C THR A 93 -6.14 -16.89 7.55
N GLY A 94 -6.96 -17.25 6.56
CA GLY A 94 -7.06 -18.61 6.01
C GLY A 94 -5.99 -18.96 4.98
N ASN A 95 -5.21 -17.99 4.50
CA ASN A 95 -4.10 -18.20 3.58
C ASN A 95 -2.78 -17.76 4.24
N PRO A 96 -1.87 -18.69 4.54
CA PRO A 96 -0.60 -18.38 5.19
C PRO A 96 0.25 -17.31 4.48
N MET A 97 0.29 -17.34 3.14
CA MET A 97 1.03 -16.34 2.37
C MET A 97 0.39 -14.96 2.48
N ALA A 98 -0.94 -14.89 2.49
CA ALA A 98 -1.66 -13.63 2.66
C ALA A 98 -1.47 -13.06 4.08
N ALA A 99 -1.56 -13.93 5.10
CA ALA A 99 -1.31 -13.55 6.49
C ALA A 99 0.12 -13.03 6.70
N PHE A 100 1.12 -13.73 6.15
CA PHE A 100 2.51 -13.30 6.19
C PHE A 100 2.71 -11.96 5.47
N THR A 101 2.11 -11.78 4.29
CA THR A 101 2.18 -10.53 3.51
C THR A 101 1.59 -9.36 4.29
N ALA A 102 0.42 -9.55 4.92
CA ALA A 102 -0.20 -8.54 5.78
C ALA A 102 0.67 -8.22 6.99
N GLY A 103 1.22 -9.23 7.68
CA GLY A 103 2.13 -9.04 8.81
C GLY A 103 3.41 -8.30 8.44
N ALA A 104 4.03 -8.67 7.31
CA ALA A 104 5.23 -8.00 6.79
C ALA A 104 4.93 -6.52 6.45
N TYR A 105 3.80 -6.26 5.81
CA TYR A 105 3.37 -4.89 5.53
C TYR A 105 3.17 -4.08 6.82
N LEU A 106 2.47 -4.63 7.82
CA LEU A 106 2.20 -3.92 9.07
C LEU A 106 3.47 -3.63 9.87
N LEU A 107 4.41 -4.57 9.89
CA LEU A 107 5.73 -4.36 10.49
C LEU A 107 6.46 -3.20 9.82
N ASN A 108 6.56 -3.22 8.48
CA ASN A 108 7.24 -2.15 7.74
C ASN A 108 6.53 -0.79 7.89
N ALA A 109 5.20 -0.78 7.85
CA ALA A 109 4.37 0.39 8.10
C ALA A 109 4.68 1.02 9.46
N LYS A 110 4.66 0.21 10.53
CA LYS A 110 4.99 0.65 11.89
C LYS A 110 6.43 1.20 11.98
N THR A 111 7.39 0.51 11.37
CA THR A 111 8.79 0.96 11.37
C THR A 111 8.97 2.29 10.64
N MET A 112 8.34 2.46 9.47
CA MET A 112 8.40 3.73 8.74
C MET A 112 7.77 4.89 9.50
N MET A 113 6.63 4.64 10.16
CA MET A 113 6.02 5.63 11.05
C MET A 113 6.93 6.00 12.22
N GLY A 114 7.58 5.00 12.85
CA GLY A 114 8.57 5.24 13.89
C GLY A 114 9.76 6.04 13.39
N LEU A 115 10.25 5.79 12.18
CA LEU A 115 11.33 6.57 11.56
C LEU A 115 10.91 8.03 11.31
N ALA A 116 9.69 8.26 10.84
CA ALA A 116 9.14 9.62 10.68
C ALA A 116 9.11 10.39 12.02
N GLU A 117 8.74 9.70 13.11
CA GLU A 117 8.72 10.27 14.47
C GLU A 117 10.12 10.42 15.10
N ALA A 118 11.13 9.73 14.55
CA ALA A 118 12.51 9.81 14.98
C ALA A 118 13.30 10.95 14.31
N VAL A 119 12.75 11.57 13.27
CA VAL A 119 13.34 12.75 12.63
C VAL A 119 13.39 13.91 13.63
N GLU A 120 14.58 14.50 13.75
CA GLU A 120 14.83 15.74 14.48
C GLU A 120 14.56 16.93 13.54
N ALA A 121 13.37 17.50 13.67
CA ALA A 121 12.95 18.70 12.94
C ALA A 121 11.99 19.52 13.81
N ASP A 122 11.65 20.73 13.36
CA ASP A 122 10.54 21.48 13.95
C ASP A 122 9.21 20.74 13.75
N GLU A 123 8.22 21.06 14.59
CA GLU A 123 6.92 20.39 14.62
C GLU A 123 6.20 20.39 13.25
N HIS A 124 6.27 21.50 12.52
CA HIS A 124 5.62 21.62 11.22
C HIS A 124 6.27 20.69 10.18
N THR A 125 7.59 20.65 10.14
CA THR A 125 8.33 19.73 9.27
C THR A 125 8.10 18.28 9.65
N GLN A 126 8.10 17.94 10.95
CA GLN A 126 7.82 16.59 11.42
C GLN A 126 6.42 16.13 11.02
N ASN A 127 5.40 16.97 11.17
CA ASN A 127 4.03 16.66 10.76
C ASN A 127 3.91 16.42 9.25
N LYS A 128 4.62 17.20 8.42
CA LYS A 128 4.67 16.96 6.97
C LYS A 128 5.30 15.62 6.62
N ILE A 129 6.41 15.27 7.28
CA ILE A 129 7.09 13.98 7.06
C ILE A 129 6.16 12.84 7.47
N LYS A 130 5.55 12.93 8.66
CA LYS A 130 4.60 11.94 9.16
C LYS A 130 3.45 11.75 8.18
N PHE A 131 2.81 12.84 7.74
CA PHE A 131 1.73 12.79 6.77
C PHE A 131 2.16 12.12 5.45
N ALA A 132 3.31 12.52 4.89
CA ALA A 132 3.82 11.92 3.66
C ALA A 132 4.07 10.41 3.79
N VAL A 133 4.65 9.99 4.92
CA VAL A 133 4.88 8.56 5.22
C VAL A 133 3.55 7.83 5.39
N GLU A 134 2.58 8.40 6.09
CA GLU A 134 1.23 7.82 6.23
C GLU A 134 0.57 7.60 4.86
N GLN A 135 0.63 8.59 3.96
CA GLN A 135 0.08 8.46 2.62
C GLN A 135 0.79 7.36 1.81
N TRP A 136 2.11 7.28 1.89
CA TRP A 136 2.89 6.26 1.20
C TRP A 136 2.61 4.85 1.73
N VAL A 137 2.54 4.71 3.05
CA VAL A 137 2.18 3.46 3.72
C VAL A 137 0.75 3.05 3.36
N ALA A 138 -0.20 3.98 3.34
CA ALA A 138 -1.58 3.70 2.94
C ALA A 138 -1.69 3.25 1.47
N ALA A 139 -0.97 3.90 0.56
CA ALA A 139 -0.96 3.58 -0.86
C ALA A 139 -0.31 2.22 -1.16
N SER A 140 0.73 1.84 -0.41
CA SER A 140 1.45 0.58 -0.59
C SER A 140 0.75 -0.65 0.00
N ALA A 141 -0.41 -0.49 0.63
CA ALA A 141 -1.14 -1.58 1.25
C ALA A 141 -1.44 -2.73 0.25
N PRO A 142 -1.13 -4.00 0.56
CA PRO A 142 -1.37 -5.14 -0.33
C PRO A 142 -2.82 -5.27 -0.81
N SER A 143 -3.77 -4.84 0.02
CA SER A 143 -5.20 -4.81 -0.31
C SER A 143 -5.55 -3.93 -1.51
N ASN A 144 -4.68 -2.99 -1.90
CA ASN A 144 -4.90 -2.09 -3.03
C ASN A 144 -4.62 -2.76 -4.38
N PHE A 145 -3.95 -3.91 -4.40
CA PHE A 145 -3.48 -4.56 -5.62
C PHE A 145 -4.14 -5.92 -5.79
N LEU A 146 -4.81 -6.15 -6.93
CA LEU A 146 -5.51 -7.41 -7.21
C LEU A 146 -4.62 -8.65 -7.02
N ALA A 147 -3.35 -8.57 -7.46
CA ALA A 147 -2.38 -9.66 -7.35
C ALA A 147 -2.05 -10.06 -5.90
N PHE A 148 -2.28 -9.18 -4.92
CA PHE A 148 -1.96 -9.42 -3.50
C PHE A 148 -3.20 -9.40 -2.60
N ASN A 149 -4.34 -8.93 -3.10
CA ASN A 149 -5.58 -8.87 -2.34
C ASN A 149 -6.21 -10.27 -2.22
N ALA A 150 -6.12 -10.87 -1.04
CA ALA A 150 -6.63 -12.21 -0.76
C ALA A 150 -8.15 -12.33 -0.94
N GLU A 151 -8.91 -11.28 -0.60
CA GLU A 151 -10.37 -11.25 -0.76
C GLU A 151 -10.77 -11.25 -2.23
N ALA A 152 -10.12 -10.39 -3.03
CA ALA A 152 -10.36 -10.30 -4.45
C ALA A 152 -10.00 -11.61 -5.16
N GLN A 153 -8.87 -12.23 -4.79
CA GLN A 153 -8.46 -13.54 -5.31
C GLN A 153 -9.45 -14.64 -4.94
N LYS A 154 -9.84 -14.73 -3.66
CA LYS A 154 -10.85 -15.69 -3.19
C LYS A 154 -12.16 -15.50 -3.96
N LYS A 155 -12.63 -14.27 -4.10
CA LYS A 155 -13.87 -13.96 -4.82
C LYS A 155 -13.78 -14.32 -6.31
N ALA A 156 -12.65 -14.06 -6.95
CA ALA A 156 -12.41 -14.44 -8.34
C ALA A 156 -12.47 -15.97 -8.51
N ILE A 157 -11.88 -16.74 -7.58
CA ILE A 157 -11.94 -18.21 -7.61
C ILE A 157 -13.38 -18.71 -7.40
N GLU A 158 -14.07 -18.22 -6.36
CA GLU A 158 -15.45 -18.61 -6.02
C GLU A 158 -16.43 -18.33 -7.17
N THR A 159 -16.24 -17.21 -7.87
CA THR A 159 -17.09 -16.79 -8.99
C THR A 159 -16.56 -17.27 -10.35
N LYS A 160 -15.50 -18.07 -10.38
CA LYS A 160 -14.83 -18.52 -11.63
C LYS A 160 -14.49 -17.36 -12.58
N GLY A 161 -14.12 -16.21 -12.02
CA GLY A 161 -13.74 -15.01 -12.76
C GLY A 161 -14.88 -14.05 -13.08
N GLU A 162 -16.14 -14.39 -12.78
CA GLU A 162 -17.28 -13.49 -13.06
C GLU A 162 -17.16 -12.15 -12.33
N SER A 163 -16.61 -12.13 -11.10
CA SER A 163 -16.38 -10.87 -10.38
C SER A 163 -15.42 -9.94 -11.11
N LEU A 164 -14.38 -10.48 -11.75
CA LEU A 164 -13.40 -9.70 -12.52
C LEU A 164 -14.02 -9.20 -13.82
N ALA A 165 -14.80 -10.04 -14.51
CA ALA A 165 -15.51 -9.63 -15.72
C ALA A 165 -16.45 -8.45 -15.45
N LYS A 166 -17.23 -8.50 -14.35
CA LYS A 166 -18.08 -7.39 -13.92
C LYS A 166 -17.27 -6.14 -13.56
N GLY A 167 -16.15 -6.30 -12.85
CA GLY A 167 -15.26 -5.18 -12.52
C GLY A 167 -14.72 -4.46 -13.75
N ILE A 168 -14.32 -5.21 -14.80
CA ILE A 168 -13.87 -4.64 -16.07
C ILE A 168 -15.01 -3.94 -16.81
N GLN A 169 -16.21 -4.53 -16.81
CA GLN A 169 -17.39 -3.89 -17.41
C GLN A 169 -17.71 -2.56 -16.73
N ASN A 170 -17.65 -2.50 -15.39
CA ASN A 170 -17.83 -1.27 -14.64
C ASN A 170 -16.74 -0.24 -14.97
N LEU A 171 -15.46 -0.66 -15.00
CA LEU A 171 -14.35 0.23 -15.35
C LEU A 171 -14.51 0.83 -16.76
N LEU A 172 -14.89 0.01 -17.74
CA LEU A 172 -15.13 0.48 -19.11
C LEU A 172 -16.32 1.44 -19.18
N HIS A 173 -17.38 1.17 -18.41
CA HIS A 173 -18.52 2.07 -18.30
C HIS A 173 -18.12 3.42 -17.70
N ASP A 174 -17.38 3.42 -16.59
CA ASP A 174 -16.89 4.64 -15.94
C ASP A 174 -15.95 5.44 -16.85
N MET A 175 -15.08 4.76 -17.60
CA MET A 175 -14.23 5.40 -18.61
C MET A 175 -15.04 6.09 -19.72
N GLN A 176 -16.19 5.54 -20.11
CA GLN A 176 -17.08 6.17 -21.10
C GLN A 176 -17.80 7.39 -20.53
N GLN A 177 -18.15 7.39 -19.25
CA GLN A 177 -18.76 8.54 -18.57
C GLN A 177 -17.74 9.64 -18.24
N GLY A 178 -16.46 9.29 -18.09
CA GLY A 178 -15.38 10.22 -17.75
C GLY A 178 -15.27 10.51 -16.24
N HIS A 179 -16.06 9.82 -15.41
CA HIS A 179 -15.98 9.87 -13.96
C HIS A 179 -16.32 8.49 -13.36
N LEU A 180 -15.95 8.29 -12.09
CA LEU A 180 -16.29 7.06 -11.37
C LEU A 180 -17.76 7.07 -10.97
N SER A 181 -18.52 6.03 -11.33
CA SER A 181 -19.93 5.90 -10.93
C SER A 181 -20.01 5.45 -9.47
N MET A 182 -20.57 6.29 -8.60
CA MET A 182 -20.76 5.96 -7.18
C MET A 182 -22.16 5.40 -6.90
N THR A 183 -23.15 5.83 -7.68
CA THR A 183 -24.56 5.45 -7.56
C THR A 183 -25.20 5.39 -8.93
N ASP A 184 -26.36 4.73 -9.02
CA ASP A 184 -27.17 4.71 -10.24
C ASP A 184 -27.89 6.05 -10.42
N GLU A 185 -27.34 6.91 -11.30
CA GLU A 185 -27.88 8.24 -11.59
C GLU A 185 -29.26 8.20 -12.25
N SER A 186 -29.64 7.10 -12.92
CA SER A 186 -30.96 6.97 -13.55
C SER A 186 -32.10 6.96 -12.54
N LYS A 187 -31.79 6.69 -11.27
CA LYS A 187 -32.76 6.72 -10.17
C LYS A 187 -32.95 8.11 -9.58
N PHE A 188 -32.14 9.09 -9.96
CA PHE A 188 -32.21 10.45 -9.44
C PHE A 188 -32.73 11.40 -10.52
N VAL A 189 -33.93 11.93 -10.28
CA VAL A 189 -34.61 12.90 -11.13
C VAL A 189 -34.67 14.23 -10.37
N VAL A 190 -33.97 15.22 -10.91
CA VAL A 190 -33.92 16.59 -10.35
C VAL A 190 -35.33 17.17 -10.30
N GLY A 191 -35.73 17.67 -9.13
CA GLY A 191 -37.07 18.22 -8.89
C GLY A 191 -38.13 17.18 -8.50
N GLU A 192 -37.84 15.88 -8.57
CA GLU A 192 -38.76 14.81 -8.13
C GLU A 192 -38.25 14.07 -6.90
N ASN A 193 -36.99 13.62 -6.91
CA ASN A 193 -36.41 12.86 -5.80
C ASN A 193 -34.98 13.28 -5.42
N VAL A 194 -34.40 14.25 -6.15
CA VAL A 194 -33.20 14.99 -5.74
C VAL A 194 -33.46 16.48 -5.99
N ALA A 195 -32.97 17.36 -5.11
CA ALA A 195 -33.20 18.81 -5.19
C ALA A 195 -34.68 19.19 -5.38
N THR A 196 -35.57 18.62 -4.55
CA THR A 196 -37.03 18.75 -4.65
C THR A 196 -37.60 20.00 -3.97
N THR A 197 -36.78 20.73 -3.22
CA THR A 197 -37.18 21.99 -2.60
C THR A 197 -37.41 23.04 -3.68
N GLU A 198 -38.52 23.79 -3.58
CA GLU A 198 -38.78 24.96 -4.43
C GLU A 198 -37.74 26.05 -4.14
N GLY A 199 -36.57 25.94 -4.77
CA GLY A 199 -35.47 26.87 -4.53
C GLY A 199 -35.78 28.25 -5.11
N ALA A 200 -35.86 29.27 -4.25
CA ALA A 200 -35.89 30.67 -4.66
C ALA A 200 -34.51 31.31 -4.44
N VAL A 201 -34.03 32.11 -5.39
CA VAL A 201 -32.82 32.91 -5.19
C VAL A 201 -33.17 34.04 -4.22
N VAL A 202 -32.79 33.87 -2.94
CA VAL A 202 -33.05 34.85 -1.88
C VAL A 202 -31.95 35.90 -1.77
N PHE A 203 -30.77 35.62 -2.33
CA PHE A 203 -29.63 36.54 -2.32
C PHE A 203 -28.68 36.25 -3.48
N GLU A 204 -28.16 37.29 -4.13
CA GLU A 204 -27.24 37.21 -5.27
C GLU A 204 -26.16 38.29 -5.19
N ASN A 205 -24.91 37.92 -5.47
CA ASN A 205 -23.78 38.84 -5.67
C ASN A 205 -22.82 38.32 -6.77
N GLU A 206 -21.72 39.05 -7.03
CA GLU A 206 -20.75 38.70 -8.09
C GLU A 206 -20.02 37.36 -7.88
N TYR A 207 -20.11 36.75 -6.70
CA TYR A 207 -19.40 35.52 -6.34
C TYR A 207 -20.32 34.30 -6.19
N PHE A 208 -21.59 34.48 -5.79
CA PHE A 208 -22.53 33.37 -5.61
C PHE A 208 -24.02 33.79 -5.57
N GLN A 209 -24.88 32.78 -5.68
CA GLN A 209 -26.33 32.85 -5.43
C GLN A 209 -26.69 31.94 -4.25
N LEU A 210 -27.57 32.42 -3.35
CA LEU A 210 -28.15 31.63 -2.26
C LEU A 210 -29.55 31.18 -2.68
N ILE A 211 -29.77 29.87 -2.66
CA ILE A 211 -31.05 29.22 -2.94
C ILE A 211 -31.61 28.68 -1.63
N GLU A 212 -32.83 29.08 -1.27
CA GLU A 212 -33.61 28.57 -0.12
C GLU A 212 -34.97 28.06 -0.59
#